data_AF-A0A4Y2S8H2-F1
#
_entry.id   AF-A0A4Y2S8H2-F1
#
_cell.length_a   1.000
_cell.length_b   1.000
_cell.length_c   1.000
_cell.angle_alpha   90.00
_cell.angle_beta   90.00
_cell.angle_gamma   90.00
#
_symmetry.space_group_name_H-M   'P 1'
#
loop_
_entity.id
_entity.type
_entity.pdbx_description
1 polymer ?
#
loop_
_entity_poly.entity_id
_entity_poly.type
_entity_poly.pdbx_seq_one_letter_code
_entity_poly.pdbx_strand_id
1 'polypeptide(L)'
;MESSVSLHFPVVSALWGETQKHQGLATPWAGDVVTNSGTILAADEIIRKNRRITTREIAVELSIRKGTAHRIIHKKLGYGKICAHWVSKHLSENQKIARGGLDTSATQEFLH
;
A
#
# COMPACT_ATOMS: atom_id res chain seq x y z
N MET A 1 70.66 6.68 -40.80
CA MET A 1 70.45 5.24 -40.60
C MET A 1 69.98 5.10 -39.17
N GLU A 2 68.67 5.26 -38.95
CA GLU A 2 67.78 4.15 -38.53
C GLU A 2 68.25 3.62 -37.16
N SER A 3 67.54 3.79 -36.05
CA SER A 3 66.11 3.60 -35.85
C SER A 3 65.67 4.10 -34.47
N SER A 4 64.43 4.59 -34.39
CA SER A 4 63.57 4.47 -33.20
C SER A 4 63.54 2.98 -32.76
N VAL A 5 63.34 2.55 -31.52
CA VAL A 5 62.10 2.61 -30.73
C VAL A 5 62.40 2.16 -29.28
N SER A 6 61.74 2.83 -28.35
CA SER A 6 61.37 2.56 -26.95
C SER A 6 61.75 1.26 -26.21
N LEU A 7 62.27 1.52 -25.00
CA LEU A 7 61.87 1.02 -23.66
C LEU A 7 61.86 -0.50 -23.39
N HIS A 8 62.74 -0.91 -22.47
CA HIS A 8 62.56 -2.11 -21.64
C HIS A 8 62.47 -1.69 -20.15
N PHE A 9 61.32 -2.00 -19.55
CA PHE A 9 60.85 -1.69 -18.20
C PHE A 9 61.75 -2.28 -17.08
N PRO A 10 61.60 -1.80 -15.83
CA PRO A 10 60.81 -2.62 -14.90
C PRO A 10 59.92 -1.84 -13.91
N VAL A 11 58.72 -2.41 -13.70
CA VAL A 11 58.10 -2.68 -12.40
C VAL A 11 58.10 -1.56 -11.35
N VAL A 12 56.95 -0.88 -11.20
CA VAL A 12 56.29 -0.75 -9.90
C VAL A 12 54.79 -0.84 -10.13
N SER A 13 54.27 -2.02 -9.84
CA SER A 13 52.84 -2.28 -9.71
C SER A 13 52.29 -1.65 -8.42
N ALA A 14 51.02 -1.25 -8.50
CA ALA A 14 50.05 -1.16 -7.40
C ALA A 14 50.14 0.01 -6.41
N LEU A 15 49.33 1.05 -6.63
CA LEU A 15 48.43 1.60 -5.60
C LEU A 15 47.37 2.57 -6.17
N TRP A 16 46.61 2.16 -7.19
CA TRP A 16 45.32 2.81 -7.44
C TRP A 16 44.35 1.79 -8.00
N GLY A 17 43.76 1.01 -7.08
CA GLY A 17 42.68 0.09 -7.39
C GLY A 17 41.50 0.87 -7.94
N GLU A 18 41.14 0.54 -9.16
CA GLU A 18 39.95 0.99 -9.87
C GLU A 18 38.71 0.86 -8.99
N THR A 19 37.85 1.87 -9.04
CA THR A 19 36.50 1.84 -8.46
C THR A 19 35.67 0.81 -9.21
N GLN A 20 35.71 -0.45 -8.77
CA GLN A 20 34.68 -1.42 -9.14
C GLN A 20 33.35 -0.86 -8.66
N LYS A 21 32.49 -0.50 -9.61
CA LYS A 21 31.08 -0.27 -9.35
C LYS A 21 30.55 -1.54 -8.71
N HIS A 22 30.24 -1.47 -7.41
CA HIS A 22 29.50 -2.52 -6.73
C HIS A 22 28.23 -2.75 -7.54
N GLN A 23 28.24 -3.87 -8.26
CA GLN A 23 27.09 -4.38 -8.98
C GLN A 23 25.92 -4.41 -7.99
N GLY A 24 24.77 -3.89 -8.44
CA GLY A 24 23.61 -3.66 -7.60
C GLY A 24 23.32 -4.85 -6.71
N LEU A 25 23.44 -4.63 -5.40
CA LEU A 25 22.99 -5.56 -4.38
C LEU A 25 21.45 -5.61 -4.47
N ALA A 26 20.94 -6.47 -5.33
CA ALA A 26 19.55 -6.86 -5.31
C ALA A 26 19.29 -7.44 -3.93
N THR A 27 18.59 -6.67 -3.11
CA THR A 27 18.34 -7.02 -1.72
C THR A 27 17.63 -8.39 -1.64
N PRO A 28 18.07 -9.32 -0.77
CA PRO A 28 17.48 -10.67 -0.68
C PRO A 28 16.01 -10.72 -0.26
N TRP A 29 15.42 -9.58 0.13
CA TRP A 29 14.04 -9.49 0.58
C TRP A 29 13.03 -9.28 -0.56
N ALA A 30 13.48 -9.14 -1.82
CA ALA A 30 12.62 -9.09 -2.99
C ALA A 30 12.13 -10.50 -3.40
N GLY A 31 11.73 -11.31 -2.41
CA GLY A 31 10.73 -12.33 -2.65
C GLY A 31 9.40 -11.62 -2.71
N ASP A 32 8.96 -11.25 -3.91
CA ASP A 32 7.53 -11.16 -4.16
C ASP A 32 6.98 -12.56 -3.88
N VAL A 33 6.68 -12.82 -2.60
CA VAL A 33 5.92 -13.99 -2.17
C VAL A 33 4.74 -14.00 -3.10
N VAL A 34 4.71 -15.02 -3.97
CA VAL A 34 3.65 -15.25 -4.96
C VAL A 34 2.35 -15.11 -4.20
N THR A 35 1.78 -13.92 -4.29
CA THR A 35 0.61 -13.57 -3.52
C THR A 35 -0.49 -14.18 -4.36
N ASN A 36 -0.84 -15.43 -4.04
CA ASN A 36 -1.81 -16.21 -4.80
C ASN A 36 -3.04 -15.34 -5.05
N SER A 37 -3.43 -15.20 -6.32
CA SER A 37 -4.57 -14.36 -6.72
C SER A 37 -5.82 -14.63 -5.88
N GLY A 38 -6.04 -15.89 -5.50
CA GLY A 38 -7.12 -16.29 -4.58
C GLY A 38 -7.07 -15.59 -3.20
N THR A 39 -5.88 -15.41 -2.62
CA THR A 39 -5.74 -14.68 -1.33
C THR A 39 -6.03 -13.19 -1.47
N ILE A 40 -5.73 -12.59 -2.63
CA ILE A 40 -6.05 -11.19 -2.92
C ILE A 40 -7.57 -11.01 -3.05
N LEU A 41 -8.23 -11.91 -3.77
CA LEU A 41 -9.69 -11.89 -3.92
C LEU A 41 -10.41 -12.12 -2.59
N ALA A 42 -9.95 -13.09 -1.79
CA ALA A 42 -10.52 -13.33 -0.46
C ALA A 42 -10.35 -12.10 0.46
N ALA A 43 -9.18 -11.46 0.44
CA ALA A 43 -8.97 -10.21 1.19
C ALA A 43 -9.91 -9.09 0.72
N ASP A 44 -10.12 -8.94 -0.59
CA ASP A 44 -11.04 -7.94 -1.14
C ASP A 44 -12.50 -8.23 -0.76
N GLU A 45 -12.93 -9.48 -0.79
CA GLU A 45 -14.28 -9.88 -0.35
C GLU A 45 -14.51 -9.56 1.13
N ILE A 46 -13.55 -9.87 2.00
CA ILE A 46 -13.61 -9.57 3.43
C ILE A 46 -13.74 -8.04 3.66
N ILE A 47 -12.94 -7.24 2.95
CA ILE A 47 -13.00 -5.77 3.04
C ILE A 47 -14.34 -5.24 2.52
N ARG A 48 -14.90 -5.84 1.46
CA ARG A 48 -16.20 -5.45 0.92
C ARG A 48 -17.35 -5.74 1.90
N LYS A 49 -17.30 -6.87 2.59
CA LYS A 49 -18.29 -7.24 3.62
C LYS A 49 -18.19 -6.35 4.86
N ASN A 50 -16.99 -6.05 5.33
CA ASN A 50 -16.77 -5.20 6.49
C ASN A 50 -15.73 -4.10 6.20
N ARG A 51 -16.23 -2.91 5.86
CA ARG A 51 -15.40 -1.74 5.53
C ARG A 51 -14.59 -1.19 6.71
N ARG A 52 -14.87 -1.62 7.94
CA ARG A 52 -14.16 -1.18 9.17
C ARG A 52 -13.13 -2.20 9.65
N ILE A 53 -12.85 -3.24 8.87
CA ILE A 53 -11.94 -4.30 9.25
C ILE A 53 -10.48 -3.82 9.30
N THR A 54 -9.71 -4.36 10.23
CA THR A 54 -8.29 -4.07 10.43
C THR A 54 -7.41 -5.07 9.68
N THR A 55 -6.17 -4.66 9.37
CA THR A 55 -5.16 -5.55 8.75
C THR A 55 -4.86 -6.79 9.59
N ARG A 56 -5.01 -6.73 10.92
CA ARG A 56 -4.76 -7.86 11.81
C ARG A 56 -5.87 -8.91 11.73
N GLU A 57 -7.12 -8.47 11.67
CA GLU A 57 -8.26 -9.36 11.49
C GLU A 57 -8.18 -10.08 10.15
N ILE A 58 -7.84 -9.38 9.06
CA ILE A 58 -7.60 -10.01 7.75
C ILE A 58 -6.45 -11.02 7.82
N ALA A 59 -5.38 -10.71 8.56
CA ALA A 59 -4.25 -11.62 8.73
C ALA A 59 -4.65 -12.90 9.47
N VAL A 60 -5.52 -12.80 10.47
CA VAL A 60 -6.06 -13.96 11.20
C VAL A 60 -7.01 -14.76 10.31
N GLU A 61 -7.95 -14.10 9.64
CA GLU A 61 -8.97 -14.74 8.80
C GLU A 61 -8.34 -15.54 7.65
N LEU A 62 -7.31 -14.98 7.02
CA LEU A 62 -6.60 -15.62 5.91
C LEU A 62 -5.40 -16.47 6.38
N SER A 63 -5.15 -16.55 7.68
CA SER A 63 -4.00 -17.23 8.27
C SER A 63 -2.66 -16.85 7.62
N ILE A 64 -2.46 -15.55 7.39
CA ILE A 64 -1.25 -14.98 6.78
C ILE A 64 -0.52 -14.05 7.75
N ARG A 65 0.76 -13.80 7.47
CA ARG A 65 1.54 -12.83 8.24
C ARG A 65 0.96 -11.43 8.07
N LYS A 66 0.93 -10.66 9.16
CA LYS A 66 0.47 -9.25 9.18
C LYS A 66 1.13 -8.40 8.09
N GLY A 67 2.43 -8.59 7.85
CA GLY A 67 3.16 -7.85 6.81
C GLY A 67 2.67 -8.17 5.39
N THR A 68 2.31 -9.43 5.13
CA THR A 68 1.72 -9.85 3.85
C THR A 68 0.32 -9.27 3.68
N ALA A 69 -0.52 -9.33 4.71
CA ALA A 69 -1.85 -8.70 4.70
C ALA A 69 -1.74 -7.19 4.43
N HIS A 70 -0.80 -6.49 5.07
CA HIS A 70 -0.54 -5.07 4.85
C HIS A 70 -0.16 -4.79 3.39
N ARG A 71 0.74 -5.60 2.81
CA ARG A 71 1.14 -5.47 1.41
C ARG A 71 -0.01 -5.74 0.44
N ILE A 72 -0.86 -6.74 0.71
CA ILE A 72 -2.05 -7.03 -0.09
C ILE A 72 -2.98 -5.81 -0.11
N ILE A 73 -3.33 -5.28 1.07
CA ILE A 73 -4.27 -4.17 1.20
C ILE A 73 -3.76 -2.90 0.52
N HIS A 74 -2.51 -2.50 0.80
CA HIS A 74 -2.01 -1.20 0.34
C HIS A 74 -1.33 -1.23 -1.02
N LYS A 75 -0.64 -2.33 -1.38
CA LYS A 75 0.12 -2.40 -2.65
C LYS A 75 -0.63 -3.14 -3.75
N LYS A 76 -1.39 -4.19 -3.42
CA LYS A 76 -2.12 -4.96 -4.44
C LYS A 76 -3.55 -4.44 -4.66
N LEU A 77 -4.28 -4.15 -3.58
CA LEU A 77 -5.65 -3.65 -3.64
C LEU A 77 -5.75 -2.11 -3.64
N GLY A 78 -4.71 -1.41 -3.20
CA GLY A 78 -4.67 0.06 -3.19
C GLY A 78 -5.60 0.71 -2.15
N TYR A 79 -6.09 -0.04 -1.17
CA TYR A 79 -6.97 0.51 -0.13
C TYR A 79 -6.19 1.41 0.84
N GLY A 80 -6.78 2.55 1.17
CA GLY A 80 -6.29 3.49 2.17
C GLY A 80 -7.29 3.65 3.30
N LYS A 81 -6.80 3.89 4.52
CA LYS A 81 -7.66 4.26 5.64
C LYS A 81 -8.11 5.70 5.42
N ILE A 82 -9.42 5.91 5.33
CA ILE A 82 -10.02 7.25 5.34
C ILE A 82 -10.39 7.59 6.79
N CYS A 83 -10.01 8.78 7.25
CA CYS A 83 -10.50 9.29 8.54
C CYS A 83 -11.99 9.63 8.40
N ALA A 84 -12.83 8.98 9.19
CA ALA A 84 -14.23 9.36 9.33
C ALA A 84 -14.37 10.38 10.46
N HIS A 85 -15.08 11.48 10.21
CA HIS A 85 -15.54 12.36 11.28
C HIS A 85 -16.50 11.60 12.20
N TRP A 86 -16.51 11.95 13.49
CA TRP A 86 -17.47 11.41 14.44
C TRP A 86 -18.86 11.91 14.09
N VAL A 87 -19.72 11.01 13.60
CA VAL A 87 -21.14 11.29 13.36
C VAL A 87 -21.95 10.62 14.47
N SER A 88 -22.80 11.38 15.14
CA SER A 88 -23.77 10.83 16.09
C SER A 88 -24.67 9.82 15.38
N LYS A 89 -24.70 8.58 15.87
CA LYS A 89 -25.48 7.48 15.27
C LYS A 89 -26.97 7.54 15.63
N HIS A 90 -27.31 8.26 16.70
CA HIS A 90 -28.66 8.30 17.25
C HIS A 90 -29.26 9.68 17.01
N LEU A 91 -29.56 9.97 15.74
CA LEU A 91 -30.25 11.20 15.38
C LEU A 91 -31.75 11.00 15.53
N SER A 92 -32.42 11.94 16.19
CA SER A 92 -33.88 12.02 16.17
C SER A 92 -34.37 12.34 14.75
N GLU A 93 -35.63 12.02 14.44
CA GLU A 93 -36.24 12.31 13.13
C GLU A 93 -36.08 13.81 12.77
N ASN A 94 -36.35 14.69 13.72
CA ASN A 94 -36.19 16.14 13.56
C ASN A 94 -34.74 16.55 13.27
N GLN A 95 -33.75 15.88 13.88
CA GLN A 95 -32.32 16.15 13.61
C GLN A 95 -31.89 15.65 12.22
N LYS A 96 -32.51 14.57 11.71
CA LYS A 96 -32.27 14.09 10.34
C LYS A 96 -32.87 15.06 9.32
N ILE A 97 -34.08 15.55 9.56
CA ILE A 97 -34.76 16.53 8.70
C ILE A 97 -33.93 17.84 8.63
N ALA A 98 -33.49 18.34 9.78
CA ALA A 98 -32.65 19.55 9.85
C ALA A 98 -31.27 19.39 9.16
N ARG A 99 -30.69 18.19 9.14
CA ARG A 99 -29.44 17.91 8.38
C ARG A 99 -29.69 17.68 6.89
N GLY A 100 -30.88 17.23 6.50
CA GLY A 100 -31.24 16.86 5.14
C GLY A 100 -31.77 18.00 4.28
N GLY A 101 -32.15 19.14 4.88
CA GLY A 101 -32.68 20.29 4.15
C GLY A 101 -33.99 19.99 3.40
N LEU A 102 -34.85 19.12 3.95
CA LEU A 102 -36.22 18.96 3.44
C LEU A 102 -37.12 19.96 4.16
N ASP A 103 -37.50 21.02 3.47
CA ASP A 103 -38.51 21.97 3.90
C ASP A 103 -39.85 21.23 4.05
N THR A 104 -40.20 20.84 5.28
CA THR A 104 -41.43 20.11 5.61
C THR A 104 -42.70 20.98 5.59
N SER A 105 -42.65 22.20 5.06
CA SER A 105 -43.82 23.08 4.98
C SER A 105 -44.94 22.53 4.09
N ALA A 106 -44.68 21.49 3.28
CA ALA A 106 -45.66 20.93 2.34
C ALA A 106 -46.42 19.69 2.84
N THR A 107 -46.12 19.14 4.03
CA THR A 107 -46.77 17.89 4.50
C THR A 107 -47.89 18.12 5.51
N GLN A 108 -48.02 19.33 6.08
CA GLN A 108 -49.09 19.65 7.04
C GLN A 108 -50.45 19.96 6.38
N GLU A 109 -50.51 20.06 5.06
CA GLU A 109 -51.75 20.39 4.32
C GLU A 109 -52.66 19.18 4.05
N PHE A 110 -52.29 17.96 4.46
CA PHE A 110 -53.08 16.74 4.22
C PHE A 110 -53.68 16.13 5.49
N LEU A 111 -53.59 16.81 6.63
CA LEU A 111 -54.23 16.39 7.89
C LEU A 111 -55.20 17.46 8.40
N HIS A 112 -56.22 17.77 7.59
CA HIS A 112 -57.47 18.35 8.06
C HIS A 112 -58.65 17.79 7.26
#